data_AF-A0A830CKX4-F1
#
_entry.id   AF-A0A830CKX4-F1
#
_cell.length_a   1.000
_cell.length_b   1.000
_cell.length_c   1.000
_cell.angle_alpha   90.00
_cell.angle_beta   90.00
_cell.angle_gamma   90.00
#
_symmetry.space_group_name_H-M   'P 1'
#
loop_
_entity.id
_entity.type
_entity.pdbx_description
1 polymer ?
#
loop_
_entity_poly.entity_id
_entity_poly.type
_entity_poly.pdbx_seq_one_letter_code
_entity_poly.pdbx_strand_id
1 'polypeptide(L)' 'QIPVSETYLSRVINAIAKPIDGRGEISASESRLIESPAPGIISRRSVYEPLQTGLIVIDSMIPIGRVNEN' A
#
# COMPACT_ATOMS: atom_id res chain seq x y z
N GLN A 1 2.34 -0.79 17.24
CA GLN A 1 1.14 -1.02 16.41
C GLN A 1 0.65 0.33 15.93
N ILE A 2 0.15 0.44 14.70
CA ILE A 2 -0.32 1.68 14.08
C ILE A 2 -1.74 1.45 13.51
N PRO A 3 -2.67 2.40 13.68
CA PRO A 3 -4.00 2.31 13.09
C PRO A 3 -3.96 2.19 11.56
N VAL A 4 -4.85 1.36 11.00
CA VAL A 4 -5.02 1.19 9.56
C VAL A 4 -6.50 1.32 9.20
N SER A 5 -6.80 1.93 8.06
CA SER A 5 -8.16 2.06 7.53
C SER A 5 -8.13 2.64 6.12
N GLU A 6 -9.16 2.37 5.33
CA GLU A 6 -9.42 3.07 4.05
C GLU A 6 -9.64 4.58 4.25
N THR A 7 -10.03 5.02 5.45
CA THR A 7 -10.23 6.44 5.79
C THR A 7 -8.94 7.27 5.75
N TYR A 8 -7.76 6.63 5.68
CA TYR A 8 -6.47 7.31 5.48
C TYR A 8 -6.27 7.79 4.04
N LEU A 9 -7.01 7.25 3.07
CA LEU A 9 -6.92 7.72 1.68
C LEU A 9 -7.22 9.21 1.60
N SER A 10 -6.41 9.94 0.81
CA SER A 10 -6.50 11.41 0.66
C SER A 10 -6.19 12.24 1.92
N ARG A 11 -5.62 11.64 2.97
CA ARG A 11 -5.11 12.35 4.15
C ARG A 11 -3.59 12.53 4.07
N VAL A 12 -3.07 13.51 4.80
CA VAL A 12 -1.61 13.67 5.00
C VAL A 12 -1.29 13.37 6.46
N ILE A 13 -0.42 12.39 6.68
CA ILE A 13 0.00 11.92 8.00
C ILE A 13 1.52 11.95 8.14
N ASN A 14 2.02 11.94 9.38
CA ASN A 14 3.42 11.70 9.66
C ASN A 14 3.74 10.20 9.84
N ALA A 15 5.01 9.87 10.10
CA ALA A 15 5.50 8.50 10.23
C ALA A 15 4.85 7.66 11.36
N ILE A 16 4.21 8.31 12.34
CA ILE A 16 3.50 7.64 13.44
C ILE A 16 1.98 7.75 13.30
N ALA A 17 1.49 7.94 12.07
CA ALA A 17 0.07 8.02 11.69
C ALA A 17 -0.74 9.16 12.33
N LYS A 18 -0.10 10.25 12.73
CA LYS A 18 -0.81 11.46 13.16
C LYS A 18 -1.14 12.34 11.95
N PRO A 19 -2.39 12.81 11.79
CA PRO A 19 -2.76 13.72 10.71
C PRO A 19 -2.08 15.08 10.87
N ILE A 20 -1.54 15.60 9.77
CA ILE A 20 -0.87 16.91 9.70
C ILE A 20 -1.52 17.84 8.66
N ASP A 21 -2.67 17.44 8.11
CA ASP A 21 -3.43 18.19 7.11
C ASP A 21 -4.47 19.15 7.69
N GLY A 22 -4.63 19.20 9.02
CA GLY A 22 -5.60 20.09 9.69
C GLY A 22 -7.07 19.67 9.53
N ARG A 23 -7.37 18.48 9.00
CA ARG A 23 -8.74 18.00 8.74
C ARG A 23 -9.36 17.20 9.91
N GLY A 24 -8.81 17.36 11.12
CA GLY A 24 -9.22 16.61 12.31
C GLY A 24 -8.66 15.19 12.36
N GLU A 25 -9.19 14.37 13.28
CA GLU A 25 -8.73 13.00 13.49
C GLU A 25 -9.14 12.05 12.36
N ILE A 26 -8.52 10.87 12.30
CA ILE A 26 -8.86 9.79 11.36
C ILE A 26 -9.44 8.64 12.16
N SER A 27 -10.68 8.23 11.85
CA SER A 27 -11.30 7.08 12.51
C SER A 27 -10.76 5.78 11.91
N ALA A 28 -10.20 4.92 12.77
CA ALA A 28 -9.70 3.59 12.41
C ALA A 28 -10.09 2.58 13.50
N SER A 29 -10.71 1.48 13.10
CA SER A 29 -11.14 0.39 14.00
C SER A 29 -10.10 -0.72 14.16
N GLU A 30 -9.11 -0.77 13.26
CA GLU A 30 -8.08 -1.80 13.21
C GLU A 30 -6.69 -1.19 13.36
N SER A 31 -5.74 -2.02 13.78
CA SER A 31 -4.34 -1.61 13.85
C SER A 31 -3.41 -2.79 13.56
N ARG A 32 -2.27 -2.50 12.91
CA ARG A 32 -1.28 -3.49 12.49
C ARG A 32 0.07 -3.22 13.12
N LEU A 33 0.90 -4.25 13.25
CA LEU A 33 2.29 -4.09 13.68
C LEU A 33 3.07 -3.35 12.59
N ILE A 34 4.03 -2.51 13.00
CA ILE A 34 4.94 -1.83 12.05
C ILE A 34 5.88 -2.86 11.44
N GLU A 35 6.34 -3.81 12.26
CA GLU A 35 7.17 -4.93 11.87
C GLU A 35 6.34 -6.21 11.89
N SER A 36 6.18 -6.83 10.74
CA SER A 36 5.55 -8.13 10.57
C SER A 36 6.29 -8.93 9.50
N PRO A 37 6.40 -10.25 9.61
CA PRO A 37 7.04 -11.07 8.58
C PRO A 37 6.30 -10.94 7.25
N ALA A 38 7.04 -10.96 6.15
CA ALA A 38 6.46 -11.02 4.80
C ALA A 38 5.79 -12.39 4.56
N PRO A 39 4.87 -12.51 3.57
CA PRO A 39 4.26 -13.78 3.21
C PRO A 39 5.30 -14.87 2.90
N GLY A 40 5.00 -16.12 3.31
CA GLY A 40 5.85 -17.28 3.06
C GLY A 40 5.89 -17.69 1.58
N ILE A 41 6.75 -18.64 1.23
CA ILE A 41 6.94 -19.09 -0.17
C ILE A 41 5.65 -19.67 -0.75
N ILE A 42 4.92 -20.47 0.02
CA ILE A 42 3.69 -21.17 -0.44
C ILE A 42 2.55 -20.18 -0.74
N SER A 43 2.48 -19.07 -0.01
CA SER A 43 1.49 -17.99 -0.23
C SER A 43 1.87 -17.03 -1.36
N ARG A 44 2.95 -17.29 -2.10
CA ARG A 44 3.32 -16.44 -3.25
C ARG A 44 2.71 -16.97 -4.52
N ARG A 45 2.25 -16.06 -5.37
CA ARG A 45 1.77 -16.35 -6.73
C ARG A 45 2.69 -15.69 -7.75
N SER A 46 2.78 -16.27 -8.94
CA SER A 46 3.47 -15.64 -10.07
C SER A 46 2.81 -14.31 -10.41
N VAL A 47 3.60 -13.30 -10.77
CA VAL A 47 3.10 -11.99 -11.23
C VAL A 47 2.68 -12.11 -12.69
N TYR A 48 1.40 -11.90 -12.97
CA TYR A 48 0.84 -12.00 -14.34
C TYR A 48 -0.08 -10.83 -14.71
N GLU A 49 -0.26 -9.86 -13.81
CA GLU A 49 -1.09 -8.69 -14.06
C GLU A 49 -0.21 -7.45 -14.29
N PRO A 50 -0.45 -6.64 -15.33
CA PRO A 50 0.34 -5.44 -15.57
C PRO A 50 -0.03 -4.31 -14.59
N LEU A 51 0.96 -3.54 -14.15
CA LEU A 51 0.80 -2.27 -13.45
C LEU A 51 1.23 -1.14 -14.39
N GLN A 52 0.26 -0.43 -14.96
CA GLN A 52 0.53 0.60 -15.95
C GLN A 52 1.04 1.89 -15.29
N THR A 53 2.16 2.42 -15.79
CA THR A 53 2.71 3.71 -15.35
C THR A 53 2.16 4.89 -16.14
N GLY A 54 1.75 4.66 -17.39
CA GLY A 54 1.32 5.70 -18.33
C GLY A 54 2.46 6.29 -19.16
N LEU A 55 3.71 5.83 -18.95
CA LEU A 55 4.88 6.26 -19.71
C LEU A 55 5.20 5.23 -20.78
N ILE A 56 5.03 5.61 -22.05
CA ILE A 56 5.20 4.71 -23.22
C ILE A 56 6.52 3.95 -23.17
N VAL A 57 7.62 4.63 -22.82
CA VAL A 57 8.95 4.03 -22.78
C VAL A 57 9.04 2.95 -21.70
N ILE A 58 8.46 3.20 -20.52
CA ILE A 58 8.48 2.23 -19.42
C ILE A 58 7.54 1.07 -19.74
N ASP A 59 6.28 1.36 -20.08
CA ASP A 59 5.26 0.34 -20.28
C ASP A 59 5.57 -0.59 -21.47
N SER A 60 6.33 -0.14 -22.48
CA SER A 60 6.72 -0.95 -23.64
C SER A 60 8.06 -1.67 -23.50
N MET A 61 9.09 -1.02 -22.93
CA MET A 61 10.44 -1.60 -22.87
C MET A 61 10.71 -2.33 -21.56
N ILE A 62 10.14 -1.85 -20.44
CA ILE A 62 10.39 -2.34 -19.08
C ILE A 62 9.05 -2.42 -18.31
N PRO A 63 8.13 -3.32 -18.72
CA PRO A 63 6.81 -3.41 -18.11
C PRO A 63 6.90 -3.79 -16.63
N ILE A 64 6.08 -3.16 -15.80
CA ILE A 64 5.99 -3.43 -14.36
C ILE A 64 4.75 -4.31 -14.10
N GLY A 65 4.92 -5.39 -13.35
CA GLY A 65 3.82 -6.26 -12.94
C GLY A 65 3.29 -5.94 -11.55
N ARG A 66 1.98 -6.06 -11.36
CA ARG A 66 1.30 -5.93 -10.07
C ARG A 66 1.41 -7.23 -9.27
N VAL A 67 1.95 -7.13 -8.06
CA VAL A 67 1.86 -8.21 -7.07
C VAL A 67 0.48 -8.14 -6.42
N ASN A 68 -0.28 -9.23 -6.51
CA ASN A 68 -1.52 -9.36 -5.76
C ASN A 68 -1.33 -10.27 -4.56
N GLU A 69 -2.04 -9.93 -3.51
CA GLU A 69 -2.21 -10.76 -2.33
C GLU A 69 -3.41 -11.68 -2.59
N ASN A 70 -3.18 -13.00 -2.55
CA ASN A 70 -4.17 -14.05 -2.27
C ASN A 70 -3.41 -15.30 -1.83
#